data_AF-A0A1I7XK09-F1
#
_entry.id   AF-A0A1I7XK09-F1
#
_cell.length_a   1.000
_cell.length_b   1.000
_cell.length_c   1.000
_cell.angle_alpha   90.00
_cell.angle_beta   90.00
_cell.angle_gamma   90.00
#
_symmetry.space_group_name_H-M   'P 1'
#
loop_
_entity.id
_entity.type
_entity.pdbx_description
1 polymer ?
#
loop_
_entity_poly.entity_id
_entity_poly.type
_entity_poly.pdbx_seq_one_letter_code
_entity_poly.pdbx_strand_id
1 'polypeptide(L)'
;MTHCYDGPGLVNLRSEYHKEQTSKAELQRDLQILKEQYDKANADLDSMGGLDPHEAARKLQQLQQQFVGGEQANNEQLKQKRIRRLKEAETKTQRLAAALNVHKDDPLLQVYSSTQEKLDAVMAELKREQQRAKAMESEIEDLQGEFELDRLDYLETIRKQDQQLKLLGQIMDKIQPTLRKDSNYFNLEKVKKDSIWNEDEGRWILPDMSISRTILPTANNGGPTITRTEAIIRDQHDDESSKLRRILTAAYACKTVAFEGSGEQRRLAKSEEENIANNYFKPIKQSNVLNKYRDDHLRNFDVKSYFPRKASTFDNLINGVVYADDIYGRSQSAKRPARLESLNMRK
;
A
#
# COMPACT_ATOMS: atom_id res chain seq x y z
N MET A 1 34.76 -53.05 -53.57
CA MET A 1 33.91 -52.00 -54.16
C MET A 1 32.52 -52.12 -53.56
N THR A 2 32.28 -51.44 -52.45
CA THR A 2 30.97 -51.38 -51.80
C THR A 2 30.14 -50.30 -52.49
N HIS A 3 29.21 -50.71 -53.35
CA HIS A 3 28.18 -49.85 -53.90
C HIS A 3 27.11 -49.61 -52.83
N CYS A 4 27.14 -48.44 -52.21
CA CYS A 4 26.03 -47.95 -51.40
C CYS A 4 24.88 -47.61 -52.36
N TYR A 5 23.82 -48.42 -52.34
CA TYR A 5 22.55 -48.09 -52.97
C TYR A 5 21.80 -47.12 -52.05
N ASP A 6 21.86 -45.82 -52.38
CA ASP A 6 20.95 -44.84 -51.80
C ASP A 6 19.54 -45.12 -52.35
N GLY A 7 18.65 -45.63 -51.50
CA GLY A 7 17.28 -45.95 -51.87
C GLY A 7 16.46 -44.69 -52.23
N PRO A 8 15.49 -44.79 -53.17
CA PRO A 8 14.72 -43.65 -53.67
C PRO A 8 13.95 -42.86 -52.59
N GLY A 9 13.67 -43.46 -51.43
CA GLY A 9 13.05 -42.76 -50.29
C GLY A 9 13.97 -41.75 -49.59
N LEU A 10 15.28 -42.01 -49.53
CA LEU A 10 16.28 -41.13 -48.90
C LEU A 10 16.51 -39.86 -49.72
N VAL A 11 16.47 -40.00 -51.04
CA VAL A 11 16.55 -38.88 -52.01
C VAL A 11 15.33 -37.96 -51.88
N ASN A 12 14.13 -38.53 -51.73
CA ASN A 12 12.89 -37.75 -51.52
C ASN A 12 12.90 -37.01 -50.19
N LEU A 13 13.32 -37.66 -49.10
CA LEU A 13 13.42 -37.04 -47.78
C LEU A 13 14.44 -35.89 -47.75
N ARG A 14 15.56 -36.06 -48.45
CA ARG A 14 16.58 -35.02 -48.61
C ARG A 14 16.06 -33.83 -49.42
N SER A 15 15.24 -34.09 -50.44
CA SER A 15 14.57 -33.06 -51.24
C SER A 15 13.52 -32.28 -50.44
N GLU A 16 12.70 -32.97 -49.65
CA GLU A 16 11.74 -32.34 -48.73
C GLU A 16 12.43 -31.50 -47.66
N TYR A 17 13.47 -32.04 -47.03
CA TYR A 17 14.27 -31.30 -46.06
C TYR A 17 14.89 -30.03 -46.69
N HIS A 18 15.41 -30.12 -47.92
CA HIS A 18 15.96 -28.95 -48.61
C HIS A 18 14.88 -27.90 -48.90
N LYS A 19 13.69 -28.31 -49.34
CA LYS A 19 12.53 -27.41 -49.54
C LYS A 19 12.08 -26.75 -48.24
N GLU A 20 12.11 -27.48 -47.14
CA GLU A 20 11.77 -26.95 -45.82
C GLU A 20 12.82 -25.93 -45.34
N GLN A 21 14.12 -26.20 -45.58
CA GLN A 21 15.18 -25.24 -45.29
C GLN A 21 15.07 -23.96 -46.13
N THR A 22 14.75 -24.07 -47.42
CA THR A 22 14.54 -22.89 -48.26
C THR A 22 13.30 -22.10 -47.82
N SER A 23 12.19 -22.79 -47.52
CA SER A 23 10.98 -22.15 -47.02
C SER A 23 11.21 -21.45 -45.67
N LYS A 24 11.96 -22.08 -44.77
CA LYS A 24 12.34 -21.46 -43.48
C LYS A 24 13.21 -20.22 -43.68
N ALA A 25 14.17 -20.27 -44.60
CA ALA A 25 15.03 -19.13 -44.91
C ALA A 25 14.27 -17.98 -45.58
N GLU A 26 13.27 -18.29 -46.41
CA GLU A 26 12.34 -17.30 -46.98
C GLU A 26 11.50 -16.63 -45.88
N LEU A 27 10.85 -17.43 -45.02
CA LEU A 27 10.07 -16.90 -43.90
C LEU A 27 10.90 -16.04 -42.95
N GLN A 28 12.16 -16.40 -42.72
CA GLN A 28 13.07 -15.62 -41.89
C GLN A 28 13.45 -14.28 -42.55
N ARG A 29 13.61 -14.23 -43.88
CA ARG A 29 13.78 -12.97 -44.61
C ARG A 29 12.53 -12.11 -44.53
N ASP A 30 11.36 -12.70 -44.74
CA ASP A 30 10.09 -11.99 -44.69
C ASP A 30 9.84 -11.37 -43.30
N LEU A 31 10.17 -12.11 -42.23
CA LEU A 31 10.13 -11.61 -40.85
C LEU A 31 11.10 -10.44 -40.63
N GLN A 32 12.31 -10.51 -41.18
CA GLN A 32 13.29 -9.44 -41.07
C GLN A 32 12.84 -8.18 -41.80
N ILE A 33 12.30 -8.32 -43.02
CA ILE A 33 11.71 -7.21 -43.78
C ILE A 33 10.55 -6.58 -43.00
N LEU A 34 9.68 -7.41 -42.43
CA LEU A 34 8.53 -6.92 -41.66
C LEU A 34 8.97 -6.18 -40.39
N LYS A 35 10.04 -6.65 -39.74
CA LYS A 35 10.64 -5.97 -38.59
C LYS A 35 11.21 -4.60 -38.98
N GLU A 36 11.95 -4.52 -40.08
CA GLU A 36 12.51 -3.25 -40.56
C GLU A 36 11.41 -2.25 -40.96
N GLN A 37 10.31 -2.74 -41.55
CA GLN A 37 9.13 -1.92 -41.83
C GLN A 37 8.49 -1.39 -40.54
N TYR A 38 8.38 -2.23 -39.50
CA TYR A 38 7.84 -1.83 -38.20
C TYR A 38 8.73 -0.79 -37.51
N ASP A 39 10.05 -1.04 -37.46
CA ASP A 39 11.01 -0.13 -36.84
C ASP A 39 11.03 1.24 -37.55
N LYS A 40 10.92 1.25 -38.89
CA LYS A 40 10.80 2.48 -39.69
C LYS A 40 9.50 3.23 -39.38
N ALA A 41 8.37 2.53 -39.31
CA ALA A 41 7.08 3.15 -39.00
C ALA A 41 7.02 3.70 -37.56
N ASN A 42 7.67 3.03 -36.61
CA ASN A 42 7.83 3.53 -35.24
C ASN A 42 8.64 4.83 -35.21
N ALA A 43 9.75 4.91 -35.97
CA ALA A 43 10.51 6.14 -36.10
C ALA A 43 9.69 7.28 -36.75
N ASP A 44 8.81 6.96 -37.71
CA ASP A 44 7.91 7.93 -38.34
C ASP A 44 6.82 8.46 -37.38
N LEU A 45 6.41 7.64 -36.39
CA LEU A 45 5.50 8.02 -35.30
C LEU A 45 6.19 8.94 -34.28
N ASP A 46 7.44 8.67 -33.91
CA ASP A 46 8.21 9.56 -33.03
C ASP A 46 8.42 10.95 -33.68
N SER A 47 8.49 11.00 -35.01
CA SER A 47 8.50 12.25 -35.80
C SER A 47 7.16 12.99 -35.87
N MET A 48 6.05 12.46 -35.30
CA MET A 48 4.73 13.11 -35.29
C MET A 48 4.52 14.09 -34.12
N GLY A 49 5.45 14.18 -33.16
CA GLY A 49 5.37 15.13 -32.06
C GLY A 49 5.48 16.58 -32.54
N GLY A 50 4.34 17.23 -32.84
CA GLY A 50 4.25 18.66 -33.17
C GLY A 50 3.70 19.04 -34.56
N LEU A 51 3.09 18.13 -35.31
CA LEU A 51 2.53 18.40 -36.65
C LEU A 51 1.10 18.99 -36.63
N ASP A 52 0.77 19.80 -37.64
CA ASP A 52 -0.56 20.38 -37.89
C ASP A 52 -1.64 19.27 -38.11
N PRO A 53 -2.88 19.41 -37.61
CA PRO A 53 -3.90 18.34 -37.69
C PRO A 53 -4.19 17.79 -39.10
N HIS A 54 -4.09 18.62 -40.14
CA HIS A 54 -4.29 18.17 -41.52
C HIS A 54 -3.11 17.33 -42.03
N GLU A 55 -1.89 17.66 -41.60
CA GLU A 55 -0.68 16.92 -41.95
C GLU A 55 -0.61 15.59 -41.21
N ALA A 56 -0.97 15.60 -39.92
CA ALA A 56 -1.12 14.38 -39.12
C ALA A 56 -2.13 13.41 -39.73
N ALA A 57 -3.28 13.89 -40.22
CA ALA A 57 -4.29 13.04 -40.87
C ALA A 57 -3.79 12.38 -42.17
N ARG A 58 -3.04 13.12 -43.00
CA ARG A 58 -2.42 12.55 -44.23
C ARG A 58 -1.38 11.49 -43.89
N LYS A 59 -0.53 11.75 -42.89
CA LYS A 59 0.51 10.81 -42.45
C LYS A 59 -0.09 9.56 -41.81
N LEU A 60 -1.19 9.69 -41.05
CA LEU A 60 -1.97 8.56 -40.51
C LEU A 60 -2.58 7.69 -41.62
N GLN A 61 -3.13 8.30 -42.67
CA GLN A 61 -3.66 7.56 -43.82
C GLN A 61 -2.57 6.77 -44.56
N GLN A 62 -1.37 7.36 -44.68
CA GLN A 62 -0.22 6.71 -45.30
C GLN A 62 0.29 5.53 -44.44
N LEU A 63 0.38 5.72 -43.12
CA LEU A 63 0.71 4.64 -42.18
C LEU A 63 -0.34 3.52 -42.23
N GLN A 64 -1.64 3.85 -42.26
CA GLN A 64 -2.72 2.87 -42.37
C GLN A 64 -2.61 2.00 -43.64
N GLN A 65 -2.15 2.57 -44.76
CA GLN A 65 -1.90 1.80 -45.99
C GLN A 65 -0.66 0.91 -45.91
N GLN A 66 0.37 1.32 -45.16
CA GLN A 66 1.61 0.57 -44.95
C GLN A 66 1.48 -0.57 -43.93
N PHE A 67 0.53 -0.49 -42.99
CA PHE A 67 0.29 -1.56 -42.04
C PHE A 67 -0.39 -2.78 -42.69
N VAL A 68 -0.05 -3.96 -42.17
CA VAL A 68 -0.59 -5.27 -42.59
C VAL A 68 -2.11 -5.26 -42.45
N GLY A 69 -2.81 -5.12 -43.58
CA GLY A 69 -4.27 -5.02 -43.64
C GLY A 69 -4.77 -3.92 -44.58
N GLY A 70 -4.00 -2.85 -44.80
CA GLY A 70 -4.36 -1.77 -45.73
C GLY A 70 -4.13 -2.12 -47.20
N GLU A 71 -2.95 -2.65 -47.53
CA GLU A 71 -2.54 -3.01 -48.90
C GLU A 71 -3.33 -4.19 -49.48
N GLN A 72 -3.72 -5.15 -48.63
CA GLN A 72 -4.42 -6.38 -49.04
C GLN A 72 -5.94 -6.31 -48.86
N ALA A 73 -6.48 -5.19 -48.39
CA ALA A 73 -7.92 -5.02 -48.13
C ALA A 73 -8.80 -5.29 -49.36
N ASN A 74 -8.30 -4.92 -50.55
CA ASN A 74 -8.99 -5.09 -51.84
C ASN A 74 -8.45 -6.24 -52.68
N ASN A 75 -7.60 -7.12 -52.13
CA ASN A 75 -7.07 -8.25 -52.88
C ASN A 75 -8.14 -9.36 -53.01
N GLU A 76 -8.92 -9.30 -54.10
CA GLU A 76 -9.94 -10.30 -54.40
C GLU A 76 -9.38 -11.73 -54.51
N GLN A 77 -8.14 -11.90 -54.97
CA GLN A 77 -7.53 -13.23 -55.12
C GLN A 77 -7.26 -13.88 -53.76
N LEU A 78 -6.86 -13.11 -52.75
CA LEU A 78 -6.71 -13.61 -51.37
C LEU A 78 -8.05 -13.98 -50.75
N LYS A 79 -9.09 -13.17 -50.99
CA LYS A 79 -10.46 -13.46 -50.55
C LYS A 79 -10.97 -14.76 -51.19
N GLN A 80 -10.79 -14.92 -52.50
CA GLN A 80 -11.16 -16.15 -53.23
C GLN A 80 -10.35 -17.36 -52.75
N LYS A 81 -9.05 -17.23 -52.51
CA LYS A 81 -8.20 -18.30 -51.95
C LYS A 81 -8.66 -18.71 -50.55
N ARG A 82 -9.07 -17.77 -49.71
CA ARG A 82 -9.61 -18.03 -48.36
C ARG A 82 -10.95 -18.75 -48.44
N ILE A 83 -11.85 -18.30 -49.31
CA ILE A 83 -13.15 -18.94 -49.58
C ILE A 83 -12.95 -20.38 -50.09
N ARG A 84 -12.01 -20.58 -51.03
CA ARG A 84 -11.67 -21.89 -51.57
C ARG A 84 -11.18 -22.84 -50.47
N ARG A 85 -10.24 -22.40 -49.63
CA ARG A 85 -9.75 -23.20 -48.49
C ARG A 85 -10.86 -23.53 -47.50
N LEU A 86 -11.77 -22.59 -47.22
CA LEU A 86 -12.90 -22.82 -46.33
C LEU A 86 -13.83 -23.91 -46.90
N LYS A 87 -14.14 -23.83 -48.20
CA LYS A 87 -14.98 -24.82 -48.89
C LYS A 87 -14.32 -26.20 -48.96
N GLU A 88 -13.02 -26.26 -49.21
CA GLU A 88 -12.24 -27.52 -49.20
C GLU A 88 -12.22 -28.15 -47.79
N ALA A 89 -12.11 -27.36 -46.73
CA ALA A 89 -12.20 -27.84 -45.35
C ALA A 89 -13.62 -28.33 -44.99
N GLU A 90 -14.65 -27.61 -45.42
CA GLU A 90 -16.05 -27.99 -45.21
C GLU A 90 -16.40 -29.30 -45.93
N THR A 91 -16.00 -29.44 -47.19
CA THR A 91 -16.20 -30.70 -47.94
C THR A 91 -15.43 -31.86 -47.32
N LYS A 92 -14.23 -31.63 -46.80
CA LYS A 92 -13.46 -32.65 -46.08
C LYS A 92 -14.15 -33.10 -44.79
N THR A 93 -14.67 -32.15 -44.00
CA THR A 93 -15.42 -32.46 -42.78
C THR A 93 -16.73 -33.20 -43.09
N GLN A 94 -17.46 -32.79 -44.13
CA GLN A 94 -18.65 -33.51 -44.60
C GLN A 94 -18.34 -34.94 -45.06
N ARG A 95 -17.25 -35.16 -45.82
CA ARG A 95 -16.81 -36.51 -46.21
C ARG A 95 -16.47 -37.39 -45.03
N LEU A 96 -15.78 -36.84 -44.02
CA LEU A 96 -15.45 -37.57 -42.80
C LEU A 96 -16.71 -37.92 -41.99
N ALA A 97 -17.66 -36.99 -41.87
CA ALA A 97 -18.94 -37.25 -41.21
C ALA A 97 -19.74 -38.36 -41.93
N ALA A 98 -19.77 -38.33 -43.27
CA ALA A 98 -20.41 -39.38 -44.07
C ALA A 98 -19.71 -40.74 -43.94
N ALA A 99 -18.37 -40.77 -43.92
CA ALA A 99 -17.60 -42.01 -43.76
C ALA A 99 -17.77 -42.66 -42.38
N LEU A 100 -18.07 -41.86 -41.35
CA LEU A 100 -18.35 -42.33 -40.00
C LEU A 100 -19.81 -42.76 -39.79
N ASN A 101 -20.70 -42.61 -40.79
CA ASN A 101 -22.15 -42.87 -40.67
C ASN A 101 -22.80 -42.13 -39.47
N VAL A 102 -22.19 -41.03 -39.03
CA VAL A 102 -22.73 -40.20 -37.96
C VAL A 102 -23.78 -39.29 -38.57
N HIS A 103 -25.04 -39.64 -38.37
CA HIS A 103 -26.15 -38.76 -38.71
C HIS A 103 -26.16 -37.55 -37.77
N LYS A 104 -26.61 -36.39 -38.27
CA LYS A 104 -26.74 -35.18 -37.45
C LYS A 104 -27.67 -35.37 -36.24
N ASP A 105 -28.55 -36.35 -36.32
CA ASP A 105 -29.53 -36.73 -35.31
C ASP A 105 -29.06 -37.88 -34.40
N ASP A 106 -27.77 -38.26 -34.45
CA ASP A 106 -27.22 -39.27 -33.55
C ASP A 106 -27.32 -38.77 -32.09
N PRO A 107 -28.07 -39.47 -31.20
CA PRO A 107 -28.23 -39.07 -29.81
C PRO A 107 -26.90 -38.91 -29.08
N LEU A 108 -25.87 -39.68 -29.45
CA LEU A 108 -24.54 -39.60 -28.83
C LEU A 108 -23.84 -38.27 -29.17
N LEU A 109 -23.99 -37.79 -30.41
CA LEU A 109 -23.43 -36.50 -30.84
C LEU A 109 -24.12 -35.33 -30.12
N GLN A 110 -25.42 -35.45 -29.85
CA GLN A 110 -26.18 -34.44 -29.10
C GLN A 110 -25.80 -34.39 -27.61
N VAL A 111 -25.55 -35.54 -26.97
CA VAL A 111 -25.06 -35.57 -25.58
C VAL A 111 -23.65 -34.99 -25.49
N TYR A 112 -22.78 -35.30 -26.46
CA TYR A 112 -21.43 -34.74 -26.51
C TYR A 112 -21.44 -33.22 -26.73
N SER A 113 -22.25 -32.73 -27.69
CA SER A 113 -22.39 -31.29 -27.92
C SER A 113 -22.98 -30.57 -26.71
N SER A 114 -24.02 -31.13 -26.08
CA SER A 114 -24.60 -30.57 -24.85
C SER A 114 -23.62 -30.56 -23.68
N THR A 115 -22.82 -31.61 -23.53
CA THR A 115 -21.80 -31.69 -22.47
C THR A 115 -20.66 -30.71 -22.74
N GLN A 116 -20.23 -30.58 -23.99
CA GLN A 116 -19.22 -29.61 -24.39
C GLN A 116 -19.69 -28.18 -24.18
N GLU A 117 -20.93 -27.86 -24.55
CA GLU A 117 -21.51 -26.53 -24.33
C GLU A 117 -21.59 -26.18 -22.84
N LYS A 118 -21.97 -27.14 -21.98
CA LYS A 118 -21.94 -26.95 -20.52
C LYS A 118 -20.52 -26.76 -19.99
N LEU A 119 -19.56 -27.53 -20.48
CA LEU A 119 -18.16 -27.38 -20.10
C LEU A 119 -17.64 -26.00 -20.49
N ASP A 120 -17.94 -25.55 -21.71
CA ASP A 120 -17.56 -24.22 -22.20
C ASP A 120 -18.22 -23.10 -21.39
N ALA A 121 -19.49 -23.25 -21.02
CA ALA A 121 -20.20 -22.30 -20.14
C ALA A 121 -19.56 -22.23 -18.74
N VAL A 122 -19.22 -23.38 -18.13
CA VAL A 122 -18.55 -23.44 -16.82
C VAL A 122 -17.14 -22.86 -16.90
N MET A 123 -16.38 -23.13 -17.96
CA MET A 123 -15.07 -22.54 -18.17
C MET A 123 -15.14 -21.03 -18.36
N ALA A 124 -16.15 -20.53 -19.07
CA ALA A 124 -16.37 -19.10 -19.24
C ALA A 124 -16.68 -18.41 -17.90
N GLU A 125 -17.54 -19.02 -17.07
CA GLU A 125 -17.87 -18.51 -15.74
C GLU A 125 -16.64 -18.54 -14.82
N LEU A 126 -15.87 -19.64 -14.82
CA LEU A 126 -14.64 -19.75 -14.05
C LEU A 126 -13.64 -18.65 -14.44
N LYS A 127 -13.48 -18.39 -15.74
CA LYS A 127 -12.58 -17.34 -16.24
C LYS A 127 -13.06 -15.95 -15.81
N ARG A 128 -14.37 -15.70 -15.80
CA ARG A 128 -14.96 -14.45 -15.34
C ARG A 128 -14.67 -14.22 -13.86
N GLU A 129 -14.87 -15.24 -13.03
CA GLU A 129 -14.59 -15.14 -11.60
C GLU A 129 -13.09 -15.03 -11.30
N GLN A 130 -12.21 -15.70 -12.06
CA GLN A 130 -10.76 -15.50 -11.97
C GLN A 130 -10.34 -14.07 -12.31
N GLN A 131 -10.91 -13.48 -13.37
CA GLN A 131 -10.65 -12.09 -13.73
C GLN A 131 -11.14 -11.14 -12.65
N ARG A 132 -12.30 -11.42 -12.05
CA ARG A 132 -12.84 -10.65 -10.93
C ARG A 132 -11.95 -10.74 -9.69
N ALA A 133 -11.49 -11.94 -9.35
CA ALA A 133 -10.55 -12.15 -8.24
C ALA A 133 -9.26 -11.35 -8.47
N LYS A 134 -8.67 -11.44 -9.67
CA LYS A 134 -7.47 -10.68 -10.02
C LYS A 134 -7.69 -9.16 -9.97
N ALA A 135 -8.87 -8.67 -10.38
CA ALA A 135 -9.20 -7.25 -10.28
C ALA A 135 -9.28 -6.79 -8.81
N MET A 136 -9.91 -7.59 -7.95
CA MET A 136 -9.97 -7.30 -6.51
C MET A 136 -8.59 -7.39 -5.85
N GLU A 137 -7.75 -8.35 -6.25
CA GLU A 137 -6.36 -8.44 -5.77
C GLU A 137 -5.55 -7.19 -6.14
N SER A 138 -5.70 -6.69 -7.37
CA SER A 138 -5.08 -5.43 -7.81
C SER A 138 -5.58 -4.24 -7.01
N GLU A 139 -6.89 -4.13 -6.77
CA GLU A 139 -7.46 -3.05 -5.95
C GLU A 139 -6.96 -3.10 -4.51
N ILE A 140 -6.81 -4.30 -3.95
CA ILE A 140 -6.22 -4.48 -2.61
C ILE A 140 -4.76 -4.02 -2.61
N GLU A 141 -3.97 -4.39 -3.62
CA GLU A 141 -2.56 -3.96 -3.74
C GLU A 141 -2.44 -2.45 -3.87
N ASP A 142 -3.28 -1.83 -4.71
CA ASP A 142 -3.31 -0.38 -4.91
C ASP A 142 -3.66 0.34 -3.59
N LEU A 143 -4.72 -0.10 -2.90
CA LEU A 143 -5.12 0.46 -1.61
C LEU A 143 -4.03 0.27 -0.55
N GLN A 144 -3.42 -0.90 -0.46
CA GLN A 144 -2.31 -1.15 0.47
C GLN A 144 -1.11 -0.24 0.18
N GLY A 145 -0.81 -0.01 -1.10
CA GLY A 145 0.22 0.93 -1.53
C GLY A 145 -0.10 2.36 -1.08
N GLU A 146 -1.32 2.84 -1.31
CA GLU A 146 -1.78 4.16 -0.84
C GLU A 146 -1.68 4.28 0.69
N PHE A 147 -2.16 3.28 1.43
CA PHE A 147 -2.09 3.28 2.90
C PHE A 147 -0.65 3.30 3.43
N GLU A 148 0.27 2.59 2.80
CA GLU A 148 1.67 2.60 3.23
C GLU A 148 2.33 3.95 2.93
N LEU A 149 2.02 4.58 1.78
CA LEU A 149 2.48 5.93 1.46
C LEU A 149 1.97 6.97 2.47
N ASP A 150 0.68 6.95 2.78
CA ASP A 150 0.07 7.83 3.78
C ASP A 150 0.69 7.59 5.16
N ARG A 151 0.88 6.33 5.55
CA ARG A 151 1.54 5.96 6.80
C ARG A 151 2.96 6.53 6.88
N LEU A 152 3.73 6.44 5.80
CA LEU A 152 5.08 7.00 5.74
C LEU A 152 5.06 8.53 5.89
N ASP A 153 4.13 9.22 5.23
CA ASP A 153 3.97 10.67 5.34
C ASP A 153 3.54 11.11 6.75
N TYR A 154 2.61 10.40 7.39
CA TYR A 154 2.25 10.65 8.78
C TYR A 154 3.44 10.48 9.72
N LEU A 155 4.22 9.41 9.55
CA LEU A 155 5.43 9.20 10.35
C LEU A 155 6.46 10.31 10.11
N GLU A 156 6.61 10.79 8.89
CA GLU A 156 7.50 11.91 8.57
C GLU A 156 7.03 13.22 9.19
N THR A 157 5.73 13.49 9.15
CA THR A 157 5.12 14.64 9.83
C THR A 157 5.38 14.61 11.33
N ILE A 158 5.19 13.46 11.98
CA ILE A 158 5.49 13.29 13.42
C ILE A 158 6.98 13.54 13.69
N ARG A 159 7.89 13.02 12.86
CA ARG A 159 9.33 13.28 13.01
C ARG A 159 9.66 14.77 12.91
N LYS A 160 9.09 15.47 11.95
CA LYS A 160 9.28 16.93 11.79
C LYS A 160 8.70 17.70 12.98
N GLN A 161 7.52 17.33 13.44
CA GLN A 161 6.90 17.92 14.63
C GLN A 161 7.75 17.68 15.89
N ASP A 162 8.28 16.47 16.09
CA ASP A 162 9.18 16.14 17.21
C ASP A 162 10.49 16.94 17.15
N GLN A 163 11.07 17.11 15.96
CA GLN A 163 12.22 17.99 15.75
C GLN A 163 11.90 19.45 16.12
N GLN A 164 10.73 19.95 15.70
CA GLN A 164 10.28 21.30 16.02
C GLN A 164 10.04 21.48 17.53
N LEU A 165 9.42 20.50 18.19
CA LEU A 165 9.21 20.51 19.65
C LEU A 165 10.54 20.50 20.41
N LYS A 166 11.52 19.71 19.97
CA LYS A 166 12.88 19.71 20.54
C LYS A 166 13.55 21.07 20.40
N LEU A 167 13.46 21.70 19.22
CA LEU A 167 14.02 23.03 18.98
C LEU A 167 13.36 24.08 19.90
N LEU A 168 12.03 24.08 19.98
CA LEU A 168 11.28 25.00 20.86
C LEU A 168 11.65 24.77 22.33
N GLY A 169 11.78 23.52 22.76
CA GLY A 169 12.26 23.18 24.11
C GLY A 169 13.66 23.74 24.38
N GLN A 170 14.61 23.54 23.46
CA GLN A 170 15.96 24.08 23.58
C GLN A 170 15.99 25.61 23.65
N ILE A 171 15.17 26.29 22.85
CA ILE A 171 15.03 27.75 22.88
C ILE A 171 14.49 28.18 24.25
N MET A 172 13.45 27.53 24.75
CA MET A 172 12.87 27.82 26.06
C MET A 172 13.87 27.62 27.20
N ASP A 173 14.68 26.56 27.16
CA ASP A 173 15.74 26.32 28.16
C ASP A 173 16.80 27.44 28.17
N LYS A 174 17.06 28.08 27.03
CA LYS A 174 17.96 29.24 26.93
C LYS A 174 17.30 30.54 27.38
N ILE A 175 16.01 30.73 27.10
CA ILE A 175 15.27 31.96 27.44
C ILE A 175 14.85 31.99 28.91
N GLN A 176 14.44 30.86 29.49
CA GLN A 176 13.92 30.78 30.87
C GLN A 176 14.81 31.50 31.91
N PRO A 177 16.15 31.34 31.93
CA PRO A 177 16.99 32.03 32.91
C PRO A 177 17.13 33.54 32.67
N THR A 178 16.80 34.03 31.47
CA THR A 178 16.80 35.46 31.14
C THR A 178 15.54 36.18 31.63
N LEU A 179 14.51 35.42 32.01
CA LEU A 179 13.26 35.96 32.51
C LEU A 179 13.39 36.48 33.95
N ARG A 180 12.61 37.51 34.28
CA ARG A 180 12.58 38.12 35.60
C ARG A 180 12.04 37.16 36.66
N LYS A 181 12.73 37.04 37.80
CA LYS A 181 12.41 36.07 38.87
C LYS A 181 11.07 36.30 39.60
N ASP A 182 10.53 37.51 39.53
CA ASP A 182 9.24 37.92 40.11
C ASP A 182 8.06 37.74 39.13
N SER A 183 8.32 37.27 37.90
CA SER A 183 7.29 36.92 36.92
C SER A 183 6.75 35.52 37.18
N ASN A 184 5.43 35.33 37.02
CA ASN A 184 4.80 34.00 37.10
C ASN A 184 5.37 33.01 36.08
N TYR A 185 5.81 33.50 34.91
CA TYR A 185 6.42 32.67 33.85
C TYR A 185 7.85 32.21 34.15
N PHE A 186 8.49 32.70 35.23
CA PHE A 186 9.80 32.17 35.64
C PHE A 186 9.70 30.70 36.08
N ASN A 187 8.57 30.30 36.68
CA ASN A 187 8.28 28.91 37.02
C ASN A 187 7.37 28.28 35.95
N LEU A 188 7.98 27.74 34.89
CA LEU A 188 7.26 27.12 33.78
C LEU A 188 6.46 25.88 34.20
N GLU A 189 6.87 25.15 35.25
CA GLU A 189 6.11 24.00 35.76
C GLU A 189 4.79 24.41 36.41
N LYS A 190 4.78 25.56 37.10
CA LYS A 190 3.54 26.14 37.61
C LYS A 190 2.63 26.57 36.46
N VAL A 191 3.17 27.25 35.45
CA VAL A 191 2.40 27.67 34.26
C VAL A 191 1.78 26.47 33.55
N LYS A 192 2.55 25.40 33.32
CA LYS A 192 2.03 24.15 32.71
C LYS A 192 0.89 23.55 33.52
N LYS A 193 1.00 23.52 34.86
CA LYS A 193 -0.03 22.98 35.74
C LYS A 193 -1.32 23.81 35.70
N ASP A 194 -1.18 25.12 35.61
CA ASP A 194 -2.31 26.06 35.57
C ASP A 194 -2.89 26.20 34.14
N SER A 195 -2.28 25.58 33.13
CA SER A 195 -2.73 25.62 31.74
C SER A 195 -3.81 24.58 31.46
N ILE A 196 -4.78 24.95 30.64
CA ILE A 196 -5.95 24.11 30.33
C ILE A 196 -6.01 23.86 28.82
N TRP A 197 -6.19 22.61 28.41
CA TRP A 197 -6.40 22.27 27.00
C TRP A 197 -7.83 22.64 26.59
N ASN A 198 -7.96 23.44 25.53
CA ASN A 198 -9.25 23.73 24.90
C ASN A 198 -9.41 22.86 23.65
N GLU A 199 -10.35 21.91 23.69
CA GLU A 199 -10.65 21.04 22.55
C GLU A 199 -11.31 21.79 21.38
N ASP A 200 -12.17 22.77 21.65
CA ASP A 200 -12.91 23.51 20.62
C ASP A 200 -11.98 24.37 19.76
N GLU A 201 -10.93 24.91 20.37
CA GLU A 201 -9.96 25.79 19.71
C GLU A 201 -8.64 25.08 19.37
N GLY A 202 -8.47 23.83 19.79
CA GLY A 202 -7.25 23.04 19.56
C GLY A 202 -5.97 23.66 20.11
N ARG A 203 -6.06 24.41 21.23
CA ARG A 203 -4.91 25.11 21.82
C ARG A 203 -4.90 25.07 23.34
N TRP A 204 -3.71 25.20 23.92
CA TRP A 204 -3.55 25.43 25.36
C TRP A 204 -3.92 26.87 25.71
N ILE A 205 -4.79 27.03 26.72
CA ILE A 205 -5.07 28.30 27.38
C ILE A 205 -4.03 28.47 28.48
N LEU A 206 -3.16 29.47 28.32
CA LEU A 206 -2.09 29.80 29.26
C LEU A 206 -2.54 30.91 30.23
N PRO A 207 -2.10 30.90 31.50
CA PRO A 207 -2.32 32.00 32.44
C PRO A 207 -1.72 33.33 31.96
N ASP A 208 -2.39 34.46 32.24
CA ASP A 208 -1.86 35.78 31.87
C ASP A 208 -0.52 36.10 32.54
N MET A 209 0.34 36.85 31.85
CA MET A 209 1.63 37.27 32.42
C MET A 209 1.42 38.32 33.50
N SER A 210 1.97 38.07 34.69
CA SER A 210 1.86 38.95 35.85
C SER A 210 3.20 39.05 36.60
N ILE A 211 3.52 40.22 37.12
CA ILE A 211 4.76 40.49 37.86
C ILE A 211 4.39 40.84 39.31
N SER A 212 4.76 39.97 40.25
CA SER A 212 4.48 40.17 41.68
C SER A 212 5.64 40.87 42.36
N ARG A 213 5.54 42.19 42.56
CA ARG A 213 6.51 42.92 43.39
C ARG A 213 6.22 42.69 44.87
N THR A 214 7.04 41.89 45.53
CA THR A 214 7.01 41.76 46.99
C THR A 214 7.60 43.03 47.61
N ILE A 215 6.74 43.96 48.01
CA ILE A 215 7.13 45.07 48.89
C ILE A 215 7.06 44.52 50.31
N LEU A 216 8.21 44.36 50.97
CA LEU A 216 8.21 44.03 52.39
C LEU A 216 7.58 45.19 53.16
N PRO A 217 6.68 44.95 54.13
CA PRO A 217 6.20 46.00 55.01
C PRO A 217 7.42 46.61 55.72
N THR A 218 7.67 47.89 55.50
CA THR A 218 8.69 48.62 56.26
C THR A 218 8.30 48.52 57.73
N ALA A 219 9.20 47.98 58.55
CA ALA A 219 9.05 47.94 59.99
C ALA A 219 9.11 49.38 60.53
N ASN A 220 8.00 50.09 60.47
CA ASN A 220 7.83 51.39 61.08
C ASN A 220 7.00 51.22 62.36
N ASN A 221 7.69 51.16 63.49
CA ASN A 221 7.11 51.48 64.79
C ASN A 221 8.08 52.39 65.54
N GLY A 222 7.89 53.70 65.35
CA GLY A 222 8.30 54.72 66.31
C GLY A 222 9.04 55.93 65.74
N GLY A 223 8.31 56.86 65.10
CA GLY A 223 8.76 58.26 64.98
C GLY A 223 8.43 58.94 63.65
N PRO A 224 7.82 60.14 63.65
CA PRO A 224 7.55 60.87 62.42
C PRO A 224 8.78 61.72 62.06
N THR A 225 9.35 61.56 60.86
CA THR A 225 10.11 62.64 60.22
C THR A 225 10.31 62.40 58.72
N ILE A 226 9.64 63.24 57.93
CA ILE A 226 10.19 64.12 56.88
C ILE A 226 11.14 63.50 55.84
N THR A 227 10.69 63.60 54.59
CA THR A 227 11.41 63.62 53.30
C THR A 227 12.91 63.97 53.34
N ARG A 228 13.75 63.32 52.49
CA ARG A 228 14.50 63.95 51.36
C ARG A 228 15.66 63.08 50.82
N THR A 229 15.65 62.94 49.48
CA THR A 229 16.66 62.62 48.44
C THR A 229 18.11 62.18 48.74
N GLU A 230 18.54 61.17 47.94
CA GLU A 230 19.83 60.95 47.22
C GLU A 230 21.21 60.92 47.92
N ALA A 231 21.93 59.79 47.74
CA ALA A 231 23.38 59.61 47.41
C ALA A 231 23.73 58.10 47.57
N ILE A 232 24.16 57.32 46.56
CA ILE A 232 25.47 57.24 45.85
C ILE A 232 26.65 56.72 46.73
N ILE A 233 27.12 55.51 46.37
CA ILE A 233 28.51 54.95 46.36
C ILE A 233 29.04 54.00 47.48
N ARG A 234 29.49 52.80 46.99
CA ARG A 234 30.54 51.84 47.45
C ARG A 234 30.30 51.04 48.73
N ASP A 235 30.82 49.84 48.96
CA ASP A 235 31.60 48.79 48.26
C ASP A 235 31.73 47.64 49.29
N GLN A 236 31.86 46.39 48.85
CA GLN A 236 32.64 45.30 49.50
C GLN A 236 32.17 43.90 49.04
N HIS A 237 33.08 43.24 48.33
CA HIS A 237 33.17 41.80 48.11
C HIS A 237 33.39 41.06 49.44
N ASP A 238 32.82 39.85 49.57
CA ASP A 238 33.58 38.65 49.99
C ASP A 238 32.82 37.32 49.79
N ASP A 239 33.42 36.50 48.91
CA ASP A 239 33.58 35.04 48.88
C ASP A 239 32.51 34.05 49.45
N GLU A 240 31.47 33.72 48.67
CA GLU A 240 30.57 32.57 48.88
C GLU A 240 30.67 31.51 47.76
N SER A 241 31.80 31.43 47.05
CA SER A 241 31.95 30.49 45.92
C SER A 241 32.51 29.11 46.31
N SER A 242 33.00 28.96 47.54
CA SER A 242 33.70 27.74 48.00
C SER A 242 32.81 26.72 48.73
N LYS A 243 31.63 27.13 49.23
CA LYS A 243 30.67 26.22 49.89
C LYS A 243 29.80 25.44 48.87
N LEU A 244 29.44 26.07 47.76
CA LEU A 244 28.57 25.44 46.74
C LEU A 244 29.24 24.31 45.95
N ARG A 245 30.57 24.33 45.78
CA ARG A 245 31.29 23.23 45.10
C ARG A 245 31.36 21.95 45.92
N ARG A 246 31.33 22.02 47.26
CA ARG A 246 31.32 20.81 48.12
C ARG A 246 29.94 20.15 48.18
N ILE A 247 28.86 20.91 48.08
CA ILE A 247 27.49 20.39 48.10
C ILE A 247 27.14 19.67 46.78
N LEU A 248 27.59 20.20 45.63
CA LEU A 248 27.30 19.59 44.33
C LEU A 248 27.95 18.20 44.17
N THR A 249 29.18 18.01 44.65
CA THR A 249 29.91 16.73 44.52
C THR A 249 29.31 15.61 45.39
N ALA A 250 28.77 15.94 46.56
CA ALA A 250 28.11 14.96 47.43
C ALA A 250 26.74 14.52 46.87
N ALA A 251 26.02 15.41 46.19
CA ALA A 251 24.73 15.08 45.57
C ALA A 251 24.86 14.16 44.33
N TYR A 252 25.96 14.24 43.60
CA TYR A 252 26.23 13.36 42.45
C TYR A 252 26.65 11.93 42.84
N ALA A 253 27.20 11.72 44.05
CA ALA A 253 27.60 10.40 44.54
C ALA A 253 26.44 9.60 45.18
N CYS A 254 25.33 10.25 45.57
CA CYS A 254 24.21 9.62 46.27
C CYS A 254 23.09 9.12 45.33
N LYS A 255 23.21 9.33 44.01
CA LYS A 255 22.17 8.96 43.02
C LYS A 255 22.42 7.62 42.31
N THR A 256 23.30 6.76 42.84
CA THR A 256 23.68 5.47 42.23
C THR A 256 23.26 4.23 43.01
N VAL A 257 22.48 4.35 44.09
CA VAL A 257 21.97 3.18 44.81
C VAL A 257 20.54 3.40 45.30
N ALA A 258 19.67 2.44 44.98
CA ALA A 258 18.28 2.27 45.42
C ALA A 258 17.18 3.06 44.68
N PHE A 259 16.81 2.58 43.48
CA PHE A 259 15.39 2.51 43.08
C PHE A 259 15.20 1.35 42.09
N GLU A 260 14.81 0.18 42.62
CA GLU A 260 14.49 -1.01 41.85
C GLU A 260 13.16 -0.83 41.10
N GLY A 261 13.23 -0.56 39.79
CA GLY A 261 12.11 -0.54 38.86
C GLY A 261 12.06 -1.83 38.03
N SER A 262 11.58 -2.93 38.61
CA SER A 262 11.46 -4.21 37.93
C SER A 262 10.29 -4.20 36.93
N GLY A 263 10.59 -4.01 35.65
CA GLY A 263 9.62 -4.27 34.58
C GLY A 263 10.13 -3.88 33.19
N GLU A 264 10.68 -2.69 33.07
CA GLU A 264 11.00 -2.10 31.76
C GLU A 264 12.42 -2.42 31.30
N GLN A 265 13.39 -2.44 32.21
CA GLN A 265 14.77 -2.85 31.91
C GLN A 265 14.87 -4.34 31.52
N ARG A 266 13.99 -5.19 32.06
CA ARG A 266 13.90 -6.61 31.63
C ARG A 266 13.34 -6.76 30.21
N ARG A 267 12.51 -5.81 29.74
CA ARG A 267 11.96 -5.81 28.39
C ARG A 267 12.98 -5.33 27.36
N LEU A 268 13.83 -4.39 27.74
CA LEU A 268 14.94 -3.90 26.91
C LEU A 268 16.07 -4.93 26.79
N ALA A 269 16.46 -5.57 27.90
CA ALA A 269 17.49 -6.62 27.90
C ALA A 269 17.11 -7.85 27.05
N LYS A 270 15.82 -8.20 26.98
CA LYS A 270 15.34 -9.30 26.12
C LYS A 270 15.27 -8.93 24.63
N SER A 271 15.06 -7.66 24.30
CA SER A 271 15.05 -7.21 22.89
C SER A 271 16.44 -7.06 22.30
N GLU A 272 17.47 -6.87 23.12
CA GLU A 272 18.87 -6.84 22.66
C GLU A 272 19.40 -8.24 22.27
N GLU A 273 18.82 -9.31 22.84
CA GLU A 273 19.11 -10.70 22.45
C GLU A 273 18.44 -11.10 21.12
N GLU A 274 17.35 -10.43 20.73
CA GLU A 274 16.67 -10.67 19.47
C GLU A 274 17.24 -9.74 18.39
N ASN A 275 18.01 -10.32 17.48
CA ASN A 275 18.63 -9.62 16.35
C ASN A 275 17.56 -9.19 15.32
N ILE A 276 16.77 -8.17 15.67
CA ILE A 276 15.59 -7.68 14.93
C ILE A 276 15.96 -7.32 13.48
N ALA A 277 17.14 -6.71 13.29
CA ALA A 277 17.65 -6.36 11.96
C ALA A 277 17.92 -7.59 11.07
N ASN A 278 18.39 -8.71 11.64
CA ASN A 278 18.69 -9.93 10.89
C ASN A 278 17.45 -10.76 10.51
N ASN A 279 16.31 -10.54 11.18
CA ASN A 279 15.05 -11.23 10.88
C ASN A 279 14.08 -10.41 10.02
N TYR A 280 14.35 -9.12 9.81
CA TYR A 280 13.48 -8.21 9.06
C TYR A 280 13.41 -8.56 7.55
N PHE A 281 14.50 -9.06 6.96
CA PHE A 281 14.59 -9.37 5.53
C PHE A 281 14.44 -10.86 5.16
N LYS A 282 13.98 -11.72 6.09
CA LYS A 282 13.83 -13.16 5.81
C LYS A 282 12.37 -13.50 5.43
N PRO A 283 12.14 -14.28 4.35
CA PRO A 283 10.80 -14.76 3.99
C PRO A 283 10.17 -15.55 5.14
N ILE A 284 8.91 -15.22 5.45
CA ILE A 284 8.17 -15.82 6.57
C ILE A 284 7.96 -17.30 6.30
N LYS A 285 8.55 -18.18 7.11
CA LYS A 285 8.27 -19.62 7.11
C LYS A 285 7.02 -19.91 7.95
N GLN A 286 6.16 -20.80 7.46
CA GLN A 286 4.86 -21.16 8.07
C GLN A 286 4.95 -21.56 9.56
N SER A 287 6.10 -22.08 10.01
CA SER A 287 6.35 -22.46 11.42
C SER A 287 6.36 -21.29 12.40
N ASN A 288 6.60 -20.05 11.94
CA ASN A 288 6.81 -18.90 12.83
C ASN A 288 5.55 -18.02 12.98
N VAL A 289 4.52 -18.29 12.19
CA VAL A 289 3.28 -17.51 12.20
C VAL A 289 2.49 -17.76 13.49
N LEU A 290 2.49 -18.99 13.99
CA LEU A 290 1.68 -19.40 15.14
C LEU A 290 2.15 -18.80 16.48
N ASN A 291 3.46 -18.57 16.64
CA ASN A 291 4.00 -18.01 17.88
C ASN A 291 3.76 -16.51 18.00
N LYS A 292 3.69 -15.77 16.87
CA LYS A 292 3.50 -14.31 16.87
C LYS A 292 2.12 -13.90 17.40
N TYR A 293 1.08 -14.71 17.19
CA TYR A 293 -0.29 -14.40 17.58
C TYR A 293 -0.72 -15.00 18.93
N ARG A 294 0.10 -15.87 19.53
CA ARG A 294 -0.23 -16.50 20.80
C ARG A 294 -0.02 -15.57 22.00
N ASP A 295 0.98 -14.69 21.92
CA ASP A 295 1.31 -13.73 22.99
C ASP A 295 0.37 -12.52 23.05
N ASP A 296 -0.29 -12.17 21.93
CA ASP A 296 -1.24 -11.05 21.87
C ASP A 296 -2.61 -11.39 22.49
N HIS A 297 -2.98 -12.68 22.55
CA HIS A 297 -4.27 -13.11 23.11
C HIS A 297 -4.40 -12.93 24.63
N LEU A 298 -3.30 -12.72 25.34
CA LEU A 298 -3.28 -12.53 26.80
C LEU A 298 -3.33 -11.05 27.22
N ARG A 299 -3.44 -10.10 26.29
CA ARG A 299 -3.39 -8.64 26.57
C ARG A 299 -4.73 -7.92 26.55
N ASN A 300 -5.85 -8.58 26.88
CA ASN A 300 -7.11 -7.88 27.08
C ASN A 300 -7.13 -7.16 28.44
N PHE A 301 -6.74 -5.87 28.41
CA PHE A 301 -7.03 -4.92 29.47
C PHE A 301 -8.53 -4.53 29.44
N ASP A 302 -9.13 -4.44 30.63
CA ASP A 302 -10.51 -4.01 30.86
C ASP A 302 -10.77 -2.60 30.29
N VAL A 303 -11.33 -2.53 29.08
CA VAL A 303 -11.98 -1.34 28.56
C VAL A 303 -13.45 -1.67 28.32
N LYS A 304 -14.32 -0.99 29.05
CA LYS A 304 -15.78 -1.15 29.00
C LYS A 304 -16.31 -0.62 27.65
N SER A 305 -16.32 -1.49 26.64
CA SER A 305 -16.90 -1.22 25.32
C SER A 305 -18.43 -1.11 25.39
N TYR A 306 -18.98 0.02 24.94
CA TYR A 306 -20.42 0.27 24.78
C TYR A 306 -21.03 -0.37 23.52
N PHE A 307 -20.29 -1.20 22.79
CA PHE A 307 -20.81 -1.99 21.67
C PHE A 307 -21.17 -3.40 22.13
N PRO A 308 -22.38 -3.92 21.84
CA PRO A 308 -22.73 -5.30 22.14
C PRO A 308 -21.81 -6.23 21.34
N ARG A 309 -21.13 -7.14 22.05
CA ARG A 309 -20.28 -8.17 21.45
C ARG A 309 -21.07 -8.88 20.36
N LYS A 310 -20.64 -8.74 19.10
CA LYS A 310 -21.11 -9.62 18.04
C LYS A 310 -20.60 -11.02 18.40
N ALA A 311 -21.52 -11.96 18.62
CA ALA A 311 -21.17 -13.36 18.77
C ALA A 311 -20.32 -13.78 17.57
N SER A 312 -19.19 -14.43 17.87
CA SER A 312 -18.27 -15.01 16.90
C SER A 312 -19.06 -15.85 15.91
N THR A 313 -18.92 -15.55 14.62
CA THR A 313 -19.64 -16.23 13.53
C THR A 313 -19.23 -17.70 13.36
N PHE A 314 -18.34 -18.21 14.21
CA PHE A 314 -17.72 -19.53 14.08
C PHE A 314 -17.94 -20.46 15.29
N ASP A 315 -18.70 -20.05 16.31
CA ASP A 315 -18.84 -20.82 17.55
C ASP A 315 -19.55 -22.17 17.40
N ASN A 316 -20.20 -22.44 16.26
CA ASN A 316 -20.90 -23.71 16.00
C ASN A 316 -20.18 -24.65 15.01
N LEU A 317 -18.95 -24.36 14.56
CA LEU A 317 -18.21 -25.27 13.66
C LEU A 317 -17.53 -26.42 14.41
N ILE A 318 -18.28 -27.17 15.21
CA ILE A 318 -17.70 -28.27 15.98
C ILE A 318 -17.09 -29.38 15.09
N ASN A 319 -17.45 -29.51 13.81
CA ASN A 319 -16.89 -30.56 12.92
C ASN A 319 -16.64 -30.15 11.45
N GLY A 320 -16.54 -28.86 11.12
CA GLY A 320 -16.12 -28.41 9.78
C GLY A 320 -17.05 -28.74 8.60
N VAL A 321 -18.30 -29.14 8.85
CA VAL A 321 -19.31 -29.38 7.82
C VAL A 321 -20.39 -28.30 7.92
N VAL A 322 -20.62 -27.58 6.81
CA VAL A 322 -21.66 -26.56 6.68
C VAL A 322 -22.82 -27.17 5.89
N TYR A 323 -24.02 -27.23 6.49
CA TYR A 323 -25.22 -27.69 5.79
C TYR A 323 -25.88 -26.52 5.05
N ALA A 324 -26.47 -26.81 3.88
CA ALA A 324 -27.05 -25.78 3.02
C ALA A 324 -28.17 -24.97 3.70
N ASP A 325 -28.89 -25.58 4.65
CA ASP A 325 -30.01 -24.94 5.36
C ASP A 325 -29.57 -23.79 6.28
N ASP A 326 -28.34 -23.83 6.81
CA ASP A 326 -27.81 -22.79 7.72
C ASP A 326 -27.48 -21.48 7.00
N ILE A 327 -27.28 -21.53 5.68
CA ILE A 327 -26.93 -20.37 4.84
C ILE A 327 -28.19 -19.54 4.52
N TYR A 328 -29.34 -20.19 4.35
CA TYR A 328 -30.58 -19.51 3.94
C TYR A 328 -31.41 -18.97 5.11
N GLY A 329 -31.29 -19.56 6.32
CA GLY A 329 -32.03 -19.12 7.50
C GLY A 329 -31.61 -17.75 8.07
N ARG A 330 -30.38 -17.30 7.79
CA ARG A 330 -29.81 -16.07 8.40
C ARG A 330 -30.24 -14.76 7.73
N SER A 331 -30.77 -14.83 6.51
CA SER A 331 -31.10 -13.66 5.69
C SER A 331 -32.35 -12.89 6.16
N GLN A 332 -33.13 -13.44 7.10
CA GLN A 332 -34.41 -12.85 7.54
C GLN A 332 -34.30 -11.97 8.81
N SER A 333 -33.13 -11.82 9.44
CA SER A 333 -32.99 -11.10 10.72
C SER A 333 -32.15 -9.81 10.68
N ALA A 334 -31.67 -9.40 9.50
CA ALA A 334 -30.99 -8.12 9.35
C ALA A 334 -32.02 -6.96 9.34
N LYS A 335 -32.32 -6.41 10.52
CA LYS A 335 -33.07 -5.16 10.65
C LYS A 335 -32.38 -4.06 9.83
N ARG A 336 -33.13 -3.43 8.92
CA ARG A 336 -32.64 -2.29 8.12
C ARG A 336 -32.21 -1.14 9.05
N PRO A 337 -31.11 -0.44 8.75
CA PRO A 337 -30.66 0.69 9.56
C PRO A 337 -31.66 1.85 9.45
N ALA A 338 -31.97 2.47 10.60
CA ALA A 338 -33.00 3.51 10.77
C ALA A 338 -32.88 4.72 9.80
N ARG A 339 -31.69 4.95 9.22
CA ARG A 339 -31.44 6.05 8.27
C ARG A 339 -32.12 5.85 6.91
N LEU A 340 -32.62 4.64 6.62
CA LEU A 340 -33.22 4.29 5.32
C LEU A 340 -34.75 4.13 5.37
N GLU A 341 -35.41 4.42 6.51
CA GLU A 341 -36.87 4.33 6.61
C GLU A 341 -37.62 5.52 5.96
N SER A 342 -36.94 6.65 5.75
CA SER A 342 -37.57 7.89 5.23
C SER A 342 -37.62 8.01 3.71
N LEU A 343 -37.21 6.98 2.95
CA LEU A 343 -37.15 7.01 1.49
C LEU A 343 -38.19 6.09 0.81
N ASN A 344 -39.43 6.07 1.32
CA ASN A 344 -40.53 5.50 0.55
C ASN A 344 -41.16 6.57 -0.35
N MET A 345 -41.00 6.35 -1.66
CA MET A 345 -41.57 7.12 -2.76
C MET A 345 -43.10 7.18 -2.69
N ARG A 346 -43.64 8.36 -3.03
CA ARG A 346 -45.06 8.56 -3.33
C ARG A 346 -45.49 7.61 -4.46
N LYS A 347 -46.69 7.04 -4.30
CA LYS A 347 -47.39 6.22 -5.29
C LYS A 347 -47.57 6.92 -6.62
#